data_AF-A0A7C7QI22-F1
#
_entry.id   AF-A0A7C7QI22-F1
#
_cell.length_a   1.000
_cell.length_b   1.000
_cell.length_c   1.000
_cell.angle_alpha   90.00
_cell.angle_beta   90.00
_cell.angle_gamma   90.00
#
_symmetry.space_group_name_H-M   'P 1'
#
loop_
_entity.id
_entity.type
_entity.pdbx_description
1 polymer ?
#
loop_
_entity_poly.entity_id
_entity_poly.type
_entity_poly.pdbx_seq_one_letter_code
_entity_poly.pdbx_strand_id
1 'polypeptide(L)'
;MADFETPELKEILTVPPVTEGVMADSKPYVAKAEFQEDLGFPGELVDNWEQVAVEKLGEIKAKYRSVQVFLDACVKCGACTD
;
A
#
# COMPACT_ATOMS: atom_id res chain seq x y z
N MET A 1 11.16 -21.38 1.86
CA MET A 1 9.68 -21.30 1.97
C MET A 1 9.39 -20.87 3.39
N ALA A 2 8.43 -19.98 3.61
CA ALA A 2 8.03 -19.63 4.96
C ALA A 2 7.39 -20.86 5.64
N ASP A 3 7.76 -21.13 6.89
CA ASP A 3 7.16 -22.19 7.69
C ASP A 3 5.85 -21.66 8.27
N PHE A 4 4.72 -22.04 7.68
CA PHE A 4 3.39 -21.71 8.19
C PHE A 4 2.55 -22.98 8.37
N GLU A 5 1.70 -22.99 9.39
CA GLU A 5 0.76 -24.08 9.63
C GLU A 5 -0.27 -24.10 8.49
N THR A 6 -0.18 -25.11 7.62
CA THR A 6 -1.15 -25.30 6.55
C THR A 6 -2.34 -26.09 7.09
N PRO A 7 -3.55 -25.52 7.13
CA PRO A 7 -4.72 -26.23 7.64
C PRO A 7 -5.10 -27.40 6.72
N GLU A 8 -5.59 -28.49 7.31
CA GLU A 8 -6.10 -29.63 6.55
C GLU A 8 -7.37 -29.26 5.77
N LEU A 9 -7.40 -29.62 4.48
CA LEU A 9 -8.55 -29.42 3.60
C LEU A 9 -9.69 -30.37 3.99
N LYS A 10 -10.81 -29.79 4.45
CA LYS A 10 -12.06 -30.51 4.77
C LYS A 10 -13.06 -30.37 3.63
N GLU A 11 -13.99 -31.32 3.52
CA GLU A 11 -15.08 -31.31 2.53
C GLU A 11 -15.98 -30.07 2.66
N ILE A 12 -16.18 -29.59 3.89
CA ILE A 12 -16.84 -28.32 4.19
C ILE A 12 -15.82 -27.40 4.87
N LEU A 13 -15.48 -26.31 4.21
CA LEU A 13 -14.56 -25.30 4.73
C LEU A 13 -15.31 -24.33 5.66
N THR A 14 -14.79 -24.14 6.87
CA THR A 14 -15.23 -23.09 7.78
C THR A 14 -14.37 -21.85 7.57
N VAL A 15 -14.98 -20.69 7.35
CA VAL A 15 -14.24 -19.42 7.23
C VAL A 15 -13.52 -19.12 8.55
N PRO A 16 -12.18 -18.96 8.54
CA PRO A 16 -11.44 -18.65 9.75
C PRO A 16 -11.75 -17.22 10.24
N PRO A 17 -11.71 -16.96 11.55
CA PRO A 17 -11.86 -15.61 12.09
C PRO A 17 -10.66 -14.73 11.71
N VAL A 18 -10.92 -13.43 11.53
CA VAL A 18 -9.85 -12.44 11.30
C VAL A 18 -8.95 -12.41 12.53
N THR A 19 -7.65 -12.56 12.32
CA THR A 19 -6.65 -12.51 13.38
C THR A 19 -5.67 -11.38 13.07
N GLU A 20 -5.47 -10.48 14.04
CA GLU A 20 -4.58 -9.34 13.89
C GLU A 20 -3.14 -9.80 13.62
N GLY A 21 -2.46 -9.16 12.68
CA GLY A 21 -1.06 -9.44 12.36
C GLY A 21 -0.79 -10.64 11.45
N VAL A 22 -1.80 -11.40 10.99
CA VAL A 22 -1.59 -12.55 10.08
C VAL A 22 -0.90 -12.16 8.77
N MET A 23 -1.11 -10.93 8.30
CA MET A 23 -0.49 -10.41 7.08
C MET A 23 0.81 -9.61 7.35
N ALA A 24 1.35 -9.61 8.58
CA ALA A 24 2.52 -8.80 8.93
C ALA A 24 3.77 -9.16 8.11
N ASP A 25 3.94 -10.44 7.80
CA ASP A 25 5.06 -10.92 6.98
C ASP A 25 4.79 -10.85 5.47
N SER A 26 3.55 -10.55 5.07
CA SER A 26 3.14 -10.46 3.68
C SER A 26 3.56 -9.10 3.09
N LYS A 27 4.78 -9.04 2.57
CA LYS A 27 5.30 -7.88 1.83
C LYS A 27 5.69 -8.25 0.40
N PRO A 28 5.44 -7.36 -0.58
CA PRO A 28 5.98 -7.50 -1.92
C PRO A 28 7.51 -7.53 -1.92
N TYR A 29 8.11 -8.13 -2.96
CA TYR A 29 9.55 -7.98 -3.18
C TYR A 29 9.86 -6.54 -3.59
N VAL A 30 10.73 -5.88 -2.83
CA VAL A 30 11.12 -4.49 -3.09
C VAL A 30 11.85 -4.41 -4.43
N ALA A 31 11.46 -3.45 -5.27
CA ALA A 31 12.12 -3.19 -6.54
C ALA A 31 13.57 -2.75 -6.31
N LYS A 32 14.48 -3.13 -7.22
CA LYS A 32 15.87 -2.65 -7.17
C LYS A 32 15.93 -1.13 -7.34
N ALA A 33 16.89 -0.49 -6.68
CA ALA A 33 17.11 0.96 -6.75
C ALA A 33 17.24 1.47 -8.20
N GLU A 34 17.94 0.72 -9.06
CA GLU A 34 18.11 1.02 -10.49
C GLU A 34 16.77 1.30 -11.21
N PHE A 35 15.69 0.59 -10.86
CA PHE A 35 14.37 0.80 -11.47
C PHE A 35 13.60 1.97 -10.86
N GLN A 36 13.88 2.31 -9.61
CA GLN A 36 13.24 3.43 -8.91
C GLN A 36 13.80 4.76 -9.41
N GLU A 37 15.12 4.83 -9.61
CA GLU A 37 15.82 6.03 -10.07
C GLU A 37 15.34 6.49 -11.46
N ASP A 38 15.15 5.56 -12.40
CA ASP A 38 14.61 5.85 -13.74
C ASP A 38 13.19 6.44 -13.69
N LEU A 39 12.40 6.10 -12.66
CA LEU A 39 11.06 6.64 -12.42
C LEU A 39 11.08 7.96 -11.62
N GLY A 40 12.26 8.41 -11.20
CA GLY A 40 12.44 9.59 -10.36
C GLY A 40 12.11 9.35 -8.87
N PHE A 41 12.05 8.10 -8.43
CA PHE A 41 11.89 7.73 -7.02
C PHE A 41 13.24 7.45 -6.36
N PRO A 42 13.40 7.76 -5.06
CA PRO A 42 14.60 7.41 -4.33
C PRO A 42 14.70 5.88 -4.17
N GLY A 43 15.92 5.34 -4.27
CA GLY A 43 16.17 3.91 -4.13
C GLY A 43 15.91 3.36 -2.72
N GLU A 44 15.88 4.24 -1.71
CA GLU A 44 15.55 3.94 -0.32
C GLU A 44 14.60 4.99 0.25
N LEU A 45 13.95 4.67 1.37
CA LEU A 45 13.07 5.59 2.07
C LEU A 45 13.92 6.69 2.74
N VAL A 46 13.64 7.95 2.40
CA VAL A 46 14.33 9.11 3.00
C VAL A 46 13.76 9.46 4.38
N ASP A 47 14.56 10.03 5.27
CA ASP A 47 14.13 10.32 6.66
C ASP A 47 12.90 11.24 6.74
N ASN A 48 12.77 12.18 5.80
CA ASN A 48 11.67 13.14 5.69
C ASN A 48 10.62 12.75 4.64
N TRP A 49 10.45 11.45 4.39
CA TRP A 49 9.57 10.95 3.31
C TRP A 49 8.13 11.46 3.45
N GLU A 50 7.63 11.60 4.68
CA GLU A 50 6.27 12.09 4.96
C GLU A 50 6.08 13.51 4.43
N GLN A 51 7.03 14.40 4.74
CA GLN A 51 6.98 15.79 4.31
C GLN A 51 7.08 15.89 2.78
N VAL A 52 8.01 15.13 2.18
CA VAL A 52 8.18 15.08 0.72
C VAL A 52 6.89 14.62 0.03
N ALA A 53 6.23 13.58 0.56
CA ALA A 53 4.98 13.07 0.01
C ALA A 53 3.84 14.10 0.12
N VAL A 54 3.72 14.77 1.27
CA VAL A 54 2.69 15.81 1.51
C VAL A 54 2.89 17.00 0.58
N GLU A 55 4.13 17.50 0.45
CA GLU A 55 4.47 18.59 -0.45
C GLU A 55 4.14 18.22 -1.91
N LYS A 56 4.55 17.02 -2.34
CA LYS A 56 4.29 16.56 -3.71
C LYS A 56 2.81 16.41 -3.99
N LEU A 57 2.04 15.89 -3.04
CA LEU A 57 0.59 15.78 -3.12
C LEU A 57 -0.07 17.17 -3.23
N GLY A 58 0.44 18.15 -2.48
CA GLY A 58 0.05 19.56 -2.56
C GLY A 58 0.26 20.15 -3.96
N GLU A 59 1.44 19.94 -4.55
CA GLU A 59 1.77 20.38 -5.92
C GLU A 59 0.81 19.81 -6.96
N ILE A 60 0.59 18.49 -6.97
CA ILE A 60 -0.27 17.85 -7.96
C ILE A 60 -1.75 18.21 -7.77
N LYS A 61 -2.19 18.38 -6.52
CA LYS A 61 -3.54 18.87 -6.20
C LYS A 61 -3.76 20.29 -6.70
N ALA A 62 -2.76 21.18 -6.59
CA ALA A 62 -2.84 22.54 -7.10
C ALA A 62 -2.83 22.58 -8.64
N LYS A 63 -2.06 21.69 -9.28
CA LYS A 63 -1.90 21.63 -10.74
C LYS A 63 -3.08 20.96 -11.46
N TYR A 64 -3.69 19.93 -10.87
CA TYR A 64 -4.69 19.09 -11.55
C TYR A 64 -6.01 19.02 -10.80
N ARG A 65 -7.08 19.52 -11.43
CA ARG A 65 -8.46 19.41 -10.91
C ARG A 65 -8.90 17.95 -10.72
N SER A 66 -8.45 17.03 -11.57
CA SER A 66 -8.77 15.61 -11.46
C SER A 66 -8.37 15.02 -10.11
N VAL A 67 -7.22 15.42 -9.57
CA VAL A 67 -6.74 14.99 -8.25
C VAL A 67 -7.64 15.52 -7.15
N GLN A 68 -8.10 16.77 -7.24
CA GLN A 68 -9.03 17.33 -6.26
C GLN A 68 -10.36 16.57 -6.22
N VAL A 69 -10.92 16.28 -7.40
CA VAL A 69 -12.18 15.50 -7.52
C VAL A 69 -11.99 14.07 -7.02
N PHE A 70 -10.87 13.44 -7.38
CA PHE A 70 -10.55 12.09 -6.91
C PHE A 70 -10.43 12.04 -5.39
N LEU A 71 -9.70 12.97 -4.77
CA LEU A 71 -9.54 13.00 -3.31
C LEU A 71 -10.88 13.23 -2.61
N ASP A 72 -11.75 14.10 -3.13
CA ASP A 72 -13.11 14.32 -2.59
C ASP A 72 -14.00 13.07 -2.68
N ALA A 73 -13.89 12.30 -3.76
CA ALA A 73 -14.60 11.04 -3.92
C ALA A 73 -14.00 9.93 -3.01
N CYS A 74 -12.67 9.85 -2.93
CA CYS A 74 -11.95 8.81 -2.20
C CYS A 74 -12.25 8.84 -0.69
N VAL A 75 -12.30 10.03 -0.08
CA VAL A 75 -12.62 10.17 1.36
C VAL A 75 -14.07 9.83 1.69
N LYS A 76 -14.95 9.74 0.68
CA LYS A 76 -16.37 9.39 0.85
C LYS A 76 -16.67 7.94 0.53
N CYS A 77 -15.90 7.31 -0.36
CA CYS A 77 -16.19 5.95 -0.81
C CYS A 77 -15.75 4.87 0.18
N GLY A 78 -14.69 5.10 0.96
CA GLY A 78 -14.22 4.16 1.98
C GLY A 78 -13.75 2.80 1.42
N ALA A 79 -13.49 2.70 0.12
CA ALA A 79 -13.06 1.44 -0.50
C ALA A 79 -11.68 0.95 -0.01
N CYS A 80 -10.89 1.86 0.57
CA CYS A 80 -9.55 1.60 1.09
C CYS A 80 -9.54 1.38 2.62
N THR A 81 -10.71 1.28 3.27
CA THR A 81 -10.85 1.06 4.72
C THR A 81 -10.97 -0.43 5.09
N ASP A 82 -10.81 -1.29 4.10
CA ASP A 82 -10.64 -2.75 4.26
C ASP A 82 -9.16 -3.07 4.54
#